data_AF-A0A915ZWE1-F1
#
_entry.id   AF-A0A915ZWE1-F1
#
_cell.length_a   1.000
_cell.length_b   1.000
_cell.length_c   1.000
_cell.angle_alpha   90.00
_cell.angle_beta   90.00
_cell.angle_gamma   90.00
#
_symmetry.space_group_name_H-M   'P 1'
#
loop_
_entity.id
_entity.type
_entity.pdbx_description
1 polymer ?
#
loop_
_entity_poly.entity_id
_entity_poly.type
_entity_poly.pdbx_seq_one_letter_code
_entity_poly.pdbx_strand_id
1 'polypeptide(L)'
;MAIEFSQCVKEFNILSKIIAITADNAANNNTFLKELEEICVQNETNFHHKKNHVRCLAHIINLTTNEILKHVKAGEARDGIMILEDNSEESS
;
A
#
# COMPACT_ATOMS: atom_id res chain seq x y z
N MET A 1 -11.93 4.24 -11.93
CA MET A 1 -11.43 5.25 -10.96
C MET A 1 -10.73 6.40 -11.67
N ALA A 2 -9.85 6.14 -12.64
CA ALA A 2 -9.11 7.20 -13.34
C ALA A 2 -10.00 8.18 -14.11
N ILE A 3 -11.07 7.67 -14.73
CA ILE A 3 -12.03 8.49 -15.48
C ILE A 3 -12.70 9.53 -14.57
N GLU A 4 -13.33 9.08 -13.49
CA GLU A 4 -14.00 9.95 -12.50
C GLU A 4 -13.02 10.96 -11.88
N PHE A 5 -11.83 10.48 -11.48
CA PHE A 5 -10.78 11.34 -10.96
C PHE A 5 -10.37 12.42 -11.98
N SER A 6 -10.14 12.03 -13.24
CA SER A 6 -9.82 12.93 -14.33
C SER A 6 -10.90 13.98 -14.54
N GLN A 7 -12.18 13.59 -14.54
CA GLN A 7 -13.29 14.53 -14.73
C GLN A 7 -13.28 15.59 -13.62
N CYS A 8 -13.14 15.15 -12.36
CA CYS A 8 -13.05 16.04 -11.22
C CYS A 8 -11.86 17.03 -11.35
N VAL A 9 -10.63 16.54 -11.60
CA VAL A 9 -9.47 17.44 -11.70
C VAL A 9 -9.50 18.35 -12.93
N LYS A 10 -10.21 17.96 -14.01
CA LYS A 10 -10.48 18.81 -15.17
C LYS A 10 -11.47 19.92 -14.82
N GLU A 11 -12.53 19.61 -14.09
CA GLU A 11 -13.51 20.59 -13.61
C GLU A 11 -12.84 21.69 -12.76
N PHE A 12 -11.87 21.31 -11.93
CA PHE A 12 -11.07 22.27 -11.15
C PHE A 12 -9.91 22.92 -11.92
N ASN A 13 -9.68 22.58 -13.20
CA ASN A 13 -8.57 23.07 -14.01
C ASN A 13 -7.18 22.82 -13.35
N ILE A 14 -7.02 21.66 -12.72
CA ILE A 14 -5.78 21.26 -12.04
C ILE A 14 -5.11 20.03 -12.65
N LEU A 15 -5.65 19.44 -13.72
CA LEU A 15 -5.04 18.27 -14.38
C LEU A 15 -3.56 18.50 -14.72
N SER A 16 -3.25 19.61 -15.39
CA SER A 16 -1.87 19.97 -15.79
C SER A 16 -0.98 20.40 -14.61
N LYS A 17 -1.54 20.49 -13.40
CA LYS A 17 -0.86 20.91 -12.17
C LYS A 17 -0.57 19.72 -11.25
N ILE A 18 -0.88 18.50 -11.66
CA ILE A 18 -0.59 17.30 -10.88
C ILE A 18 0.93 17.06 -10.87
N ILE A 19 1.54 17.23 -9.70
CA ILE A 19 2.95 16.90 -9.47
C ILE A 19 3.10 15.43 -9.07
N ALA A 20 2.27 14.97 -8.13
CA ALA A 20 2.27 13.59 -7.66
C ALA A 20 0.91 13.21 -7.06
N ILE A 21 0.63 11.91 -7.02
CA ILE A 21 -0.51 11.33 -6.30
C ILE A 21 0.02 10.50 -5.15
N THR A 22 -0.56 10.73 -3.95
CA THR A 22 -0.34 9.87 -2.79
C THR A 22 -1.50 8.91 -2.63
N ALA A 23 -1.23 7.60 -2.68
CA ALA A 23 -2.25 6.57 -2.52
C ALA A 23 -1.74 5.43 -1.63
N ASP A 24 -2.63 4.60 -1.09
CA ASP A 24 -2.20 3.43 -0.31
C ASP A 24 -1.45 2.40 -1.18
N ASN A 25 -0.84 1.39 -0.55
CA ASN A 25 -0.04 0.39 -1.26
C ASN A 25 -0.90 -0.76 -1.81
N ALA A 26 -2.16 -0.50 -2.17
CA ALA A 26 -3.02 -1.49 -2.78
C ALA A 26 -2.73 -1.64 -4.28
N ALA A 27 -2.81 -2.88 -4.79
CA ALA A 27 -2.46 -3.19 -6.18
C ALA A 27 -3.37 -2.49 -7.20
N ASN A 28 -4.62 -2.20 -6.85
CA ASN A 28 -5.58 -1.47 -7.68
C ASN A 28 -5.13 -0.03 -7.99
N ASN A 29 -4.36 0.61 -7.10
CA ASN A 29 -3.81 1.94 -7.34
C ASN A 29 -2.79 1.94 -8.51
N ASN A 30 -2.11 0.82 -8.75
CA ASN A 30 -1.22 0.69 -9.90
C ASN A 30 -2.01 0.76 -11.23
N THR A 31 -3.19 0.14 -11.28
CA THR A 31 -4.08 0.20 -12.46
C THR A 31 -4.62 1.62 -12.64
N PHE A 32 -5.12 2.23 -11.57
CA PHE A 32 -5.60 3.62 -11.57
C PHE A 32 -4.55 4.61 -12.10
N LEU A 33 -3.29 4.52 -11.63
CA LEU A 33 -2.23 5.44 -12.04
C LEU A 33 -1.79 5.24 -13.50
N LYS A 34 -1.85 4.02 -14.01
CA LYS A 34 -1.57 3.73 -15.43
C LYS A 34 -2.64 4.32 -16.33
N GLU A 35 -3.91 4.09 -16.01
CA GLU A 35 -5.03 4.72 -16.72
C GLU A 35 -4.94 6.26 -16.66
N LEU A 36 -4.55 6.81 -15.51
CA LEU A 36 -4.37 8.26 -15.36
C LEU A 36 -3.22 8.80 -16.21
N GLU A 37 -2.12 8.06 -16.36
CA GLU A 37 -1.03 8.42 -17.27
C GLU A 37 -1.51 8.53 -18.71
N GLU A 38 -2.29 7.56 -19.21
CA GLU A 38 -2.85 7.63 -20.56
C GLU A 38 -3.70 8.89 -20.76
N ILE A 39 -4.54 9.23 -19.79
CA ILE A 39 -5.36 10.44 -19.82
C ILE A 39 -4.47 11.70 -19.79
N CYS A 40 -3.46 11.75 -18.93
CA CYS A 40 -2.55 12.89 -18.86
C CYS A 40 -1.79 13.10 -20.17
N VAL A 41 -1.28 12.03 -20.81
CA VAL A 41 -0.61 12.09 -22.11
C VAL A 41 -1.54 12.65 -23.19
N GLN A 42 -2.81 12.20 -23.21
CA GLN A 42 -3.83 12.73 -24.13
C GLN A 42 -4.16 14.22 -23.90
N ASN A 43 -3.87 14.74 -22.71
CA ASN A 43 -4.12 16.13 -22.33
C ASN A 43 -2.81 16.92 -22.18
N GLU A 44 -1.74 16.48 -22.86
CA GLU A 44 -0.42 17.13 -22.92
C GLU A 44 0.17 17.44 -21.53
N THR A 45 -0.18 16.61 -20.53
CA THR A 45 0.26 16.75 -19.15
C THR A 45 1.35 15.72 -18.86
N ASN A 46 2.52 16.21 -18.43
CA ASN A 46 3.63 15.33 -18.06
C ASN A 46 3.35 14.59 -16.75
N PHE A 47 2.95 13.33 -16.86
CA PHE A 47 2.68 12.45 -15.72
C PHE A 47 3.12 11.04 -16.07
N HIS A 48 3.81 10.38 -15.16
CA HIS A 48 4.26 8.99 -15.31
C HIS A 48 3.88 8.17 -14.09
N HIS A 49 3.11 7.10 -14.28
CA HIS A 49 2.46 6.34 -13.21
C HIS A 49 3.39 5.88 -12.08
N LYS A 50 4.67 5.59 -12.37
CA LYS A 50 5.67 5.22 -11.33
C LYS A 50 6.43 6.40 -10.70
N LYS A 51 6.68 7.48 -11.45
CA LYS A 51 7.52 8.59 -11.00
C LYS A 51 6.72 9.60 -10.19
N ASN A 52 5.44 9.72 -10.50
CA ASN A 52 4.51 10.64 -9.85
C ASN A 52 3.66 9.94 -8.78
N HIS A 53 3.97 8.68 -8.42
CA HIS A 53 3.28 7.95 -7.36
C HIS A 53 4.08 7.96 -6.07
N VAL A 54 3.50 8.55 -5.03
CA VAL A 54 3.98 8.50 -3.65
C VAL A 54 3.13 7.49 -2.89
N ARG A 55 3.75 6.48 -2.27
CA ARG A 55 3.00 5.54 -1.44
C ARG A 55 2.68 6.18 -0.10
N CYS A 56 1.49 5.91 0.42
CA CYS A 56 1.03 6.43 1.71
C CYS A 56 1.89 5.88 2.87
N LEU A 57 2.61 6.79 3.54
CA LEU A 57 3.47 6.45 4.67
C LEU A 57 2.69 5.76 5.81
N ALA A 58 1.48 6.25 6.11
CA ALA A 58 0.64 5.64 7.15
C ALA A 58 0.31 4.18 6.84
N HIS A 59 0.05 3.86 5.57
CA HIS A 59 -0.20 2.48 5.15
C HIS A 59 1.08 1.62 5.24
N ILE A 60 2.24 2.17 4.89
CA ILE A 60 3.53 1.47 5.06
C ILE A 60 3.76 1.14 6.54
N ILE A 61 3.58 2.11 7.44
CA ILE A 61 3.71 1.90 8.89
C ILE A 61 2.75 0.80 9.34
N ASN A 62 1.50 0.82 8.90
CA ASN A 62 0.54 -0.22 9.24
C ASN A 62 0.96 -1.62 8.75
N LEU A 63 1.47 -1.75 7.52
CA LEU A 63 1.99 -3.02 7.01
C LEU A 63 3.18 -3.51 7.83
N THR A 64 4.14 -2.64 8.12
CA THR A 64 5.32 -2.97 8.93
C THR A 64 4.92 -3.40 10.35
N THR A 65 4.04 -2.66 11.01
CA THR A 65 3.55 -3.00 12.35
C THR A 65 2.83 -4.34 12.37
N ASN A 66 1.95 -4.61 11.41
CA ASN A 66 1.27 -5.90 11.33
C ASN A 66 2.24 -7.06 11.13
N GLU A 67 3.29 -6.86 10.33
CA GLU A 67 4.29 -7.90 10.11
C GLU A 67 5.13 -8.16 11.37
N ILE A 68 5.51 -7.12 12.11
CA ILE A 68 6.20 -7.25 13.40
C ILE A 68 5.32 -8.02 14.39
N LEU A 69 4.04 -7.64 14.51
CA LEU A 69 3.11 -8.29 15.45
C LEU A 69 2.90 -9.77 15.15
N LYS A 70 2.90 -10.18 13.87
CA LYS A 70 2.84 -11.61 13.50
C LYS A 70 4.06 -12.37 14.02
N HIS A 71 5.25 -11.79 13.89
CA HIS A 71 6.49 -12.43 14.34
C HIS A 71 6.55 -12.54 15.87
N VAL A 72 6.13 -11.50 16.59
CA VAL A 72 6.05 -11.52 18.06
C VAL A 72 5.09 -12.59 18.55
N LYS A 73 3.87 -12.63 18.02
CA LYS A 73 2.87 -13.65 18.38
C LYS A 73 3.32 -15.08 18.05
N ALA A 74 4.03 -15.26 16.94
CA ALA A 74 4.60 -16.55 16.58
C ALA A 74 5.69 -17.01 17.56
N GLY A 75 6.46 -16.08 18.14
CA GLY A 75 7.40 -16.35 19.22
C GLY A 75 6.69 -16.82 20.49
N GLU A 76 5.70 -16.06 20.95
CA GLU A 76 4.91 -16.43 22.15
C GLU A 76 4.27 -17.83 22.02
N ALA A 77 3.75 -18.16 20.84
CA ALA A 77 3.17 -19.48 20.59
C ALA A 77 4.22 -20.60 20.62
N ARG A 78 5.44 -20.37 20.10
CA ARG A 78 6.54 -21.33 20.15
C ARG A 78 7.02 -21.57 21.57
N ASP A 79 7.18 -20.50 22.35
CA ASP A 79 7.61 -20.59 23.75
C ASP A 79 6.59 -21.38 24.58
N GLY A 80 5.29 -21.17 24.34
CA GLY A 80 4.23 -21.97 24.95
C GLY A 80 4.27 -23.45 24.58
N ILE A 81 4.60 -23.79 23.33
CA ILE A 81 4.74 -25.18 22.88
C ILE A 81 5.94 -25.86 23.56
N MET A 82 7.10 -25.20 23.63
CA MET A 82 8.29 -25.75 24.30
C MET A 82 8.02 -26.06 25.78
N ILE A 83 7.34 -25.16 26.50
CA ILE A 83 6.97 -25.39 27.90
C ILE A 83 6.06 -26.62 28.06
N LEU A 84 5.13 -26.85 27.12
CA LEU A 84 4.23 -28.00 27.18
C LEU A 84 4.96 -29.31 26.86
N GLU A 85 5.91 -29.29 25.93
CA GLU A 85 6.74 -30.45 25.56
C GLU A 85 7.67 -30.84 26.70
N ASP A 86 8.37 -29.89 27.32
CA ASP A 86 9.28 -30.15 28.46
C ASP A 86 8.53 -30.78 29.65
N ASN A 87 7.34 -30.30 29.97
CA ASN A 87 6.52 -30.86 31.07
C ASN A 87 5.99 -32.28 30.76
N SER A 88 5.88 -32.65 29.48
CA SER A 88 5.41 -33.98 29.07
C SER A 88 6.51 -35.04 29.16
N GLU A 89 7.78 -34.65 28.99
CA GLU A 89 8.93 -35.55 29.11
C GLU A 89 9.34 -35.83 30.57
N GLU A 90 9.15 -34.88 31.49
CA GLU A 90 9.42 -35.08 32.94
C GLU A 90 8.36 -35.96 33.65
N SER A 91 7.24 -36.24 33.00
CA SER A 91 6.12 -37.03 33.56
C SER A 91 6.21 -38.54 33.27
N SER A 92 7.28 -39.00 32.60
CA SER A 92 7.48 -40.40 32.15
C SER A 92 8.54 -41.16 32.95
#